data_AF-A0A067BJQ0-F1
#
_entry.id   AF-A0A067BJQ0-F1
#
_cell.length_a   1.000
_cell.length_b   1.000
_cell.length_c   1.000
_cell.angle_alpha   90.00
_cell.angle_beta   90.00
_cell.angle_gamma   90.00
#
_symmetry.space_group_name_H-M   'P 1'
#
loop_
_entity.id
_entity.type
_entity.pdbx_description
1 polymer ?
#
loop_
_entity_poly.entity_id
_entity_poly.type
_entity_poly.pdbx_seq_one_letter_code
_entity_poly.pdbx_strand_id
1 'polypeptide(L)'
;MSALESLSLNTVELCSTTATRFPFDAPSALRTLALADVSVSETNLDVLFQWAISSTHLESVTFQCCEWIGSRMPYVTTTVQRCIGAGVRCMRLENCGMNTRHVSTLAKALQGTQVRIPFELDLSNNPFLIAGTQALLKALATCTNVSVKLPSALESPLQDTERVYLVKARAAGVTIDVCDEDVYIHSPRALNA
;
A
#
# COMPACT_ATOMS: atom_id res chain seq x y z
N MET A 1 -10.25 -22.27 16.88
CA MET A 1 -10.41 -20.91 16.29
C MET A 1 -9.28 -20.06 16.83
N SER A 2 -8.48 -19.46 15.96
CA SER A 2 -7.39 -18.56 16.36
C SER A 2 -7.98 -17.20 16.72
N ALA A 3 -7.84 -16.77 17.97
CA ALA A 3 -8.27 -15.45 18.45
C ALA A 3 -7.22 -14.35 18.17
N LEU A 4 -6.21 -14.64 17.34
CA LEU A 4 -5.13 -13.70 17.08
C LEU A 4 -5.63 -12.58 16.16
N GLU A 5 -5.84 -11.39 16.72
CA GLU A 5 -6.29 -10.21 15.97
C GLU A 5 -5.12 -9.35 15.45
N SER A 6 -3.96 -9.41 16.10
CA SER A 6 -2.81 -8.58 15.73
C SER A 6 -1.52 -9.41 15.80
N LEU A 7 -0.76 -9.39 14.71
CA LEU A 7 0.58 -9.98 14.64
C LEU A 7 1.58 -8.88 14.28
N SER A 8 2.57 -8.70 15.14
CA SER A 8 3.71 -7.81 14.88
C SER A 8 5.01 -8.58 15.01
N LEU A 9 5.84 -8.52 13.97
CA LEU A 9 7.19 -9.08 13.98
C LEU A 9 8.17 -7.92 13.83
N ASN A 10 9.08 -7.78 14.79
CA ASN A 10 10.05 -6.70 14.85
C ASN A 10 11.47 -7.26 14.98
N THR A 11 12.37 -6.84 14.09
CA THR A 11 13.77 -7.27 14.06
C THR A 11 13.89 -8.80 14.06
N VAL A 12 13.23 -9.46 13.11
CA VAL A 12 13.21 -10.92 12.99
C VAL A 12 13.90 -11.35 11.70
N GLU A 13 14.73 -12.39 11.80
CA GLU A 13 15.31 -13.07 10.64
C GLU A 13 14.55 -14.38 10.35
N LEU A 14 13.90 -14.44 9.20
CA LEU A 14 13.11 -15.56 8.67
C LEU A 14 13.69 -16.05 7.33
N CYS A 15 14.98 -15.85 7.08
CA CYS A 15 15.63 -16.24 5.82
C CYS A 15 16.01 -17.73 5.76
N SER A 16 16.32 -18.33 6.92
CA SER A 16 16.81 -19.71 7.04
C SER A 16 15.75 -20.72 7.50
N THR A 17 14.53 -20.26 7.78
CA THR A 17 13.44 -21.11 8.25
C THR A 17 12.74 -21.77 7.07
N THR A 18 12.43 -23.07 7.19
CA THR A 18 11.54 -23.74 6.24
C THR A 18 10.11 -23.43 6.67
N ALA A 19 9.43 -22.49 6.00
CA ALA A 19 8.01 -22.30 6.25
C ALA A 19 7.27 -23.56 5.76
N THR A 20 6.82 -24.39 6.71
CA THR A 20 5.80 -25.39 6.41
C THR A 20 4.50 -24.63 6.15
N ARG A 21 3.83 -25.00 5.05
CA ARG A 21 2.52 -24.44 4.68
C ARG A 21 1.64 -24.49 5.93
N PHE A 22 1.19 -23.33 6.41
CA PHE A 22 0.39 -23.30 7.63
C PHE A 22 -0.85 -24.19 7.43
N PRO A 23 -1.12 -25.17 8.31
CA PRO A 23 -2.24 -26.10 8.15
C PRO A 23 -3.58 -25.47 8.56
N PHE A 24 -3.79 -24.18 8.29
CA PHE A 24 -4.97 -23.46 8.75
C PHE A 24 -6.08 -23.51 7.71
N ASP A 25 -6.92 -24.54 7.82
CA ASP A 25 -8.33 -24.52 7.38
C ASP A 25 -9.22 -23.67 8.33
N ALA A 26 -8.62 -23.04 9.36
CA ALA A 26 -9.35 -22.27 10.35
C ALA A 26 -9.40 -20.77 9.95
N PRO A 27 -10.59 -20.16 9.91
CA PRO A 27 -10.69 -18.71 9.73
C PRO A 27 -9.94 -18.00 10.86
N SER A 28 -8.99 -17.16 10.46
CA SER A 28 -8.22 -16.30 11.35
C SER A 28 -9.04 -15.05 11.69
N ALA A 29 -8.95 -14.58 12.94
CA ALA A 29 -9.51 -13.29 13.36
C ALA A 29 -8.55 -12.12 13.12
N LEU A 30 -7.45 -12.33 12.36
CA LEU A 30 -6.39 -11.36 12.17
C LEU A 30 -6.91 -10.09 11.51
N ARG A 31 -6.70 -8.95 12.17
CA ARG A 31 -7.05 -7.60 11.72
C ARG A 31 -5.82 -6.80 11.31
N THR A 32 -4.68 -7.07 11.94
CA THR A 32 -3.45 -6.30 11.71
C THR A 32 -2.24 -7.20 11.54
N LEU A 33 -1.48 -6.98 10.48
CA LEU A 33 -0.15 -7.55 10.28
C LEU A 33 0.88 -6.42 10.20
N ALA A 34 1.90 -6.44 11.06
CA ALA A 34 3.00 -5.49 11.04
C ALA A 34 4.34 -6.21 10.96
N LEU A 35 5.18 -5.81 10.01
CA LEU A 35 6.53 -6.34 9.79
C LEU A 35 7.51 -5.17 9.84
N ALA A 36 8.27 -5.07 10.93
CA ALA A 36 9.25 -4.01 11.16
C ALA A 36 10.67 -4.59 11.14
N ASP A 37 11.53 -4.09 10.27
CA ASP A 37 12.94 -4.49 10.18
C ASP A 37 13.11 -6.02 10.07
N VAL A 38 12.25 -6.66 9.26
CA VAL A 38 12.23 -8.11 9.07
C VAL A 38 13.06 -8.49 7.85
N SER A 39 14.02 -9.40 8.03
CA SER A 39 14.74 -10.07 6.96
C SER A 39 14.06 -11.41 6.67
N VAL A 40 13.48 -11.58 5.48
CA VAL A 40 12.65 -12.75 5.16
C VAL A 40 12.85 -13.20 3.72
N SER A 41 12.84 -14.52 3.49
CA SER A 41 12.86 -15.08 2.14
C SER A 41 11.52 -14.80 1.44
N GLU A 42 11.51 -14.71 0.11
CA GLU A 42 10.26 -14.49 -0.63
C GLU A 42 9.23 -15.58 -0.36
N THR A 43 9.67 -16.84 -0.28
CA THR A 43 8.82 -17.99 0.06
C THR A 43 8.13 -17.84 1.40
N ASN A 44 8.88 -17.49 2.45
CA ASN A 44 8.32 -17.39 3.81
C ASN A 44 7.39 -16.19 3.93
N LEU A 45 7.73 -15.10 3.24
CA LEU A 45 6.88 -13.92 3.17
C LEU A 45 5.58 -14.24 2.44
N ASP A 46 5.63 -14.96 1.32
CA ASP A 46 4.44 -15.39 0.59
C ASP A 46 3.54 -16.29 1.44
N VAL A 47 4.12 -17.25 2.18
CA VAL A 47 3.35 -18.12 3.08
C VAL A 47 2.68 -17.31 4.19
N LEU A 48 3.41 -16.37 4.82
CA LEU A 48 2.86 -15.48 5.84
C LEU A 48 1.72 -14.61 5.28
N PHE A 49 1.92 -14.03 4.08
CA PHE A 49 0.93 -13.19 3.44
C PHE A 49 -0.31 -13.97 3.03
N GLN A 50 -0.16 -15.16 2.44
CA GLN A 50 -1.28 -16.02 2.08
C GLN A 50 -2.12 -16.39 3.31
N TRP A 51 -1.47 -16.68 4.44
CA TRP A 51 -2.17 -16.89 5.70
C TRP A 51 -2.88 -15.62 6.17
N ALA A 52 -2.20 -14.46 6.17
CA ALA A 52 -2.79 -13.22 6.66
C ALA A 52 -4.03 -12.80 5.85
N ILE A 53 -3.95 -12.81 4.51
CA ILE A 53 -5.05 -12.43 3.62
C ILE A 53 -6.20 -13.44 3.59
N SER A 54 -6.01 -14.64 4.16
CA SER A 54 -7.11 -15.60 4.37
C SER A 54 -8.07 -15.17 5.48
N SER A 55 -7.65 -14.22 6.34
CA SER A 55 -8.53 -13.60 7.32
C SER A 55 -9.50 -12.64 6.65
N THR A 56 -10.80 -12.90 6.79
CA THR A 56 -11.87 -11.99 6.34
C THR A 56 -11.94 -10.71 7.18
N HIS A 57 -11.16 -10.62 8.26
CA HIS A 57 -11.10 -9.47 9.15
C HIS A 57 -9.84 -8.63 8.96
N LEU A 58 -8.95 -8.98 8.03
CA LEU A 58 -7.70 -8.25 7.84
C LEU A 58 -7.99 -6.83 7.35
N GLU A 59 -7.65 -5.84 8.18
CA GLU A 59 -7.91 -4.43 7.94
C GLU A 59 -6.65 -3.68 7.56
N SER A 60 -5.50 -4.04 8.13
CA SER A 60 -4.25 -3.30 7.99
C SER A 60 -3.02 -4.19 7.81
N VAL A 61 -2.17 -3.81 6.87
CA VAL A 61 -0.85 -4.40 6.65
C VAL A 61 0.21 -3.30 6.70
N THR A 62 1.24 -3.44 7.53
CA THR A 62 2.34 -2.49 7.63
C THR A 62 3.67 -3.19 7.38
N PHE A 63 4.47 -2.62 6.48
CA PHE A 63 5.90 -2.86 6.38
C PHE A 63 6.63 -1.62 6.84
N GLN A 64 7.58 -1.78 7.75
CA GLN A 64 8.36 -0.70 8.32
C GLN A 64 9.84 -1.04 8.24
N CYS A 65 10.66 -0.10 7.75
CA CYS A 65 12.11 -0.29 7.63
C CYS A 65 12.50 -1.57 6.85
N CYS A 66 11.67 -2.03 5.92
CA CYS A 66 11.94 -3.22 5.10
C CYS A 66 12.72 -2.85 3.84
N GLU A 67 14.04 -2.70 3.94
CA GLU A 67 14.89 -2.25 2.82
C GLU A 67 14.81 -3.15 1.57
N TRP A 68 14.50 -4.44 1.75
CA TRP A 68 14.33 -5.39 0.66
C TRP A 68 13.17 -5.05 -0.29
N ILE A 69 12.24 -4.17 0.10
CA ILE A 69 11.11 -3.75 -0.74
C ILE A 69 11.58 -3.11 -2.04
N GLY A 70 12.65 -2.31 -2.00
CA GLY A 70 13.18 -1.66 -3.20
C GLY A 70 13.66 -2.65 -4.26
N SER A 71 14.29 -3.76 -3.85
CA SER A 71 14.79 -4.79 -4.77
C SER A 71 13.72 -5.80 -5.19
N ARG A 72 12.56 -5.83 -4.50
CA ARG A 72 11.48 -6.81 -4.72
C ARG A 72 10.16 -6.17 -5.14
N MET A 73 10.21 -5.09 -5.93
CA MET A 73 9.01 -4.38 -6.37
C MET A 73 7.90 -5.24 -7.01
N PRO A 74 8.19 -6.26 -7.85
CA PRO A 74 7.14 -7.15 -8.38
C PRO A 74 6.34 -7.86 -7.28
N TYR A 75 7.01 -8.26 -6.21
CA TYR A 75 6.37 -8.85 -5.03
C TYR A 75 5.47 -7.84 -4.33
N VAL A 76 5.98 -6.62 -4.11
CA VAL A 76 5.26 -5.54 -3.43
C VAL A 76 3.99 -5.15 -4.20
N THR A 77 4.07 -5.01 -5.54
CA THR A 77 2.89 -4.73 -6.37
C THR A 77 1.86 -5.84 -6.30
N THR A 78 2.31 -7.10 -6.32
CA THR A 78 1.42 -8.26 -6.17
C THR A 78 0.76 -8.28 -4.80
N THR A 79 1.50 -7.91 -3.76
CA THR A 79 0.99 -7.82 -2.38
C THR A 79 -0.08 -6.74 -2.24
N VAL A 80 0.14 -5.56 -2.81
CA VAL A 80 -0.87 -4.47 -2.84
C VAL A 80 -2.15 -4.96 -3.53
N GLN A 81 -2.03 -5.59 -4.69
CA GLN A 81 -3.20 -6.12 -5.43
C GLN A 81 -3.94 -7.21 -4.65
N ARG A 82 -3.22 -8.11 -3.97
CA ARG A 82 -3.81 -9.14 -3.10
C ARG A 82 -4.54 -8.51 -1.91
N CYS A 83 -3.97 -7.48 -1.27
CA CYS A 83 -4.61 -6.75 -0.17
C CYS A 83 -5.92 -6.11 -0.62
N ILE A 84 -5.90 -5.43 -1.77
CA ILE A 84 -7.11 -4.84 -2.38
C ILE A 84 -8.16 -5.92 -2.65
N GLY A 85 -7.75 -7.05 -3.25
CA GLY A 85 -8.65 -8.17 -3.55
C GLY A 85 -9.25 -8.85 -2.31
N ALA A 86 -8.50 -8.87 -1.20
CA ALA A 86 -8.95 -9.40 0.08
C ALA A 86 -9.81 -8.41 0.90
N GLY A 87 -9.97 -7.16 0.44
CA GLY A 87 -10.74 -6.14 1.16
C GLY A 87 -10.01 -5.48 2.32
N VAL A 88 -8.67 -5.59 2.36
CA VAL A 88 -7.83 -4.83 3.29
C VAL A 88 -8.07 -3.34 3.07
N ARG A 89 -8.15 -2.57 4.16
CA ARG A 89 -8.47 -1.14 4.10
C ARG A 89 -7.24 -0.25 4.06
N CYS A 90 -6.14 -0.69 4.65
CA CYS A 90 -4.92 0.10 4.74
C CYS A 90 -3.68 -0.76 4.51
N MET A 91 -2.77 -0.27 3.67
CA MET A 91 -1.43 -0.81 3.56
C MET A 91 -0.41 0.32 3.75
N ARG A 92 0.57 0.14 4.64
CA ARG A 92 1.63 1.13 4.90
C ARG A 92 2.99 0.59 4.51
N LEU A 93 3.76 1.40 3.79
CA LEU A 93 5.14 1.11 3.40
C LEU A 93 6.04 2.17 4.03
N GLU A 94 6.29 2.09 5.33
CA GLU A 94 6.95 3.14 6.10
C GLU A 94 8.47 2.99 6.09
N ASN A 95 9.19 4.05 5.75
CA ASN A 95 10.65 4.07 5.74
C ASN A 95 11.26 2.89 4.96
N CYS A 96 10.65 2.51 3.84
CA CYS A 96 11.06 1.36 3.03
C CYS A 96 11.99 1.75 1.87
N GLY A 97 12.58 2.95 1.92
CA GLY A 97 13.52 3.45 0.92
C GLY A 97 12.90 3.61 -0.48
N MET A 98 11.59 3.84 -0.59
CA MET A 98 10.95 3.92 -1.90
C MET A 98 11.32 5.20 -2.65
N ASN A 99 11.96 5.05 -3.82
CA ASN A 99 12.26 6.17 -4.71
C ASN A 99 11.18 6.33 -5.80
N THR A 100 11.34 7.35 -6.64
CA THR A 100 10.42 7.67 -7.74
C THR A 100 10.15 6.50 -8.70
N ARG A 101 11.14 5.64 -8.97
CA ARG A 101 10.97 4.47 -9.86
C ARG A 101 10.09 3.40 -9.19
N HIS A 102 10.30 3.15 -7.91
CA HIS A 102 9.49 2.22 -7.12
C HIS A 102 8.03 2.67 -7.08
N VAL A 103 7.80 3.94 -6.78
CA VAL A 103 6.45 4.53 -6.74
C VAL A 103 5.78 4.54 -8.12
N SER A 104 6.53 4.81 -9.19
CA SER A 104 6.00 4.69 -10.56
C SER A 104 5.59 3.26 -10.92
N THR A 105 6.25 2.26 -10.33
CA THR A 105 5.90 0.85 -10.50
C THR A 105 4.63 0.50 -9.74
N LEU A 106 4.46 1.01 -8.52
CA LEU A 106 3.19 0.92 -7.78
C LEU A 106 2.04 1.60 -8.53
N ALA A 107 2.26 2.80 -9.07
CA ALA A 107 1.25 3.52 -9.82
C ALA A 107 0.72 2.71 -11.02
N LYS A 108 1.61 2.02 -11.75
CA LYS A 108 1.20 1.10 -12.82
C LYS A 108 0.35 -0.07 -12.32
N ALA A 109 0.69 -0.63 -11.16
CA ALA A 109 -0.06 -1.74 -10.57
C ALA A 109 -1.44 -1.32 -10.05
N LEU A 110 -1.59 -0.05 -9.64
CA LEU A 110 -2.87 0.52 -9.23
C LEU A 110 -3.76 0.90 -10.41
N GLN A 111 -3.21 1.16 -11.59
CA GLN A 111 -3.96 1.66 -12.73
C GLN A 111 -5.19 0.79 -13.06
N GLY A 112 -6.36 1.42 -13.20
CA GLY A 112 -7.62 0.75 -13.51
C GLY A 112 -8.28 0.01 -12.33
N THR A 113 -7.68 0.05 -11.13
CA THR A 113 -8.21 -0.68 -9.97
C THR A 113 -9.55 -0.10 -9.52
N GLN A 114 -10.58 -0.93 -9.49
CA GLN A 114 -11.91 -0.58 -8.98
C GLN A 114 -12.13 -1.24 -7.64
N VAL A 115 -12.06 -0.48 -6.54
CA VAL A 115 -12.15 -1.06 -5.20
C VAL A 115 -13.55 -0.88 -4.63
N ARG A 116 -14.14 -1.98 -4.13
CA ARG A 116 -15.47 -1.94 -3.50
C ARG A 116 -15.44 -1.28 -2.11
N ILE A 117 -14.37 -1.53 -1.37
CA ILE A 117 -14.14 -1.00 -0.02
C ILE A 117 -12.99 0.02 -0.12
N PRO A 118 -13.12 1.24 0.44
CA PRO A 118 -12.03 2.22 0.39
C PRO A 118 -10.69 1.63 0.85
N PHE A 119 -9.68 1.79 0.02
CA PHE A 119 -8.31 1.34 0.27
C PHE A 119 -7.37 2.53 0.36
N GLU A 120 -6.55 2.57 1.40
CA GLU A 120 -5.50 3.56 1.59
C GLU A 120 -4.12 2.92 1.48
N LEU A 121 -3.25 3.52 0.68
CA LEU A 121 -1.84 3.20 0.61
C LEU A 121 -1.01 4.34 1.23
N ASP A 122 -0.33 4.07 2.33
CA ASP A 122 0.53 5.05 2.98
C ASP A 122 1.97 4.93 2.48
N LEU A 123 2.46 6.00 1.84
CA LEU A 123 3.83 6.14 1.35
C LEU A 123 4.56 7.32 2.00
N SER A 124 3.99 7.95 3.04
CA SER A 124 4.41 9.24 3.61
C SER A 124 5.88 9.27 4.04
N ASN A 125 6.37 8.18 4.61
CA ASN A 125 7.75 8.04 5.07
C ASN A 125 8.68 7.48 3.99
N ASN A 126 8.64 8.03 2.75
CA ASN A 126 9.55 7.60 1.67
C ASN A 126 10.12 8.76 0.84
N PRO A 127 11.37 8.66 0.36
CA PRO A 127 12.07 9.76 -0.31
C PRO A 127 11.80 9.85 -1.83
N PHE A 128 10.56 9.69 -2.28
CA PHE A 128 10.24 9.85 -3.71
C PHE A 128 9.92 11.30 -4.07
N LEU A 129 10.20 11.66 -5.32
CA LEU A 129 10.04 13.02 -5.83
C LEU A 129 8.68 13.21 -6.51
N ILE A 130 8.37 14.46 -6.86
CA ILE A 130 7.12 14.86 -7.52
C ILE A 130 6.77 14.05 -8.77
N ALA A 131 7.75 13.53 -9.50
CA ALA A 131 7.50 12.67 -10.66
C ALA A 131 6.84 11.32 -10.28
N GLY A 132 7.09 10.80 -9.07
CA GLY A 132 6.38 9.65 -8.52
C GLY A 132 4.91 10.00 -8.25
N THR A 133 4.65 11.17 -7.68
CA THR A 133 3.28 11.68 -7.47
C THR A 133 2.54 11.88 -8.79
N GLN A 134 3.20 12.40 -9.83
CA GLN A 134 2.59 12.53 -11.16
C GLN A 134 2.14 11.17 -11.72
N ALA A 135 2.94 10.12 -11.51
CA ALA A 135 2.56 8.76 -11.90
C ALA A 135 1.34 8.28 -11.10
N LEU A 136 1.32 8.51 -9.78
CA LEU A 136 0.18 8.16 -8.92
C LEU A 136 -1.10 8.91 -9.32
N LEU A 137 -1.04 10.22 -9.55
CA LEU A 137 -2.17 11.03 -10.01
C LEU A 137 -2.77 10.48 -11.31
N LYS A 138 -1.91 10.11 -12.27
CA LYS A 138 -2.34 9.48 -13.52
C LYS A 138 -3.00 8.12 -13.29
N ALA A 139 -2.49 7.33 -12.36
CA ALA A 139 -3.09 6.04 -12.01
C ALA A 139 -4.46 6.23 -11.33
N LEU A 140 -4.54 7.09 -10.31
CA LEU A 140 -5.76 7.36 -9.55
C LEU A 140 -6.88 7.95 -10.41
N ALA A 141 -6.56 8.70 -11.46
CA ALA A 141 -7.52 9.14 -12.47
C ALA A 141 -8.27 7.99 -13.18
N THR A 142 -7.78 6.75 -13.05
CA THR A 142 -8.39 5.54 -13.62
C THR A 142 -8.91 4.56 -12.55
N CYS A 143 -8.69 4.86 -11.27
CA CYS A 143 -9.10 4.01 -10.15
C CYS A 143 -10.43 4.49 -9.55
N THR A 144 -11.03 3.68 -8.68
CA THR A 144 -12.08 4.13 -7.75
C THR A 144 -11.82 3.67 -6.32
N ASN A 145 -12.16 4.55 -5.36
CA ASN A 145 -12.03 4.31 -3.92
C ASN A 145 -10.59 3.96 -3.44
N VAL A 146 -9.57 4.53 -4.06
CA VAL A 146 -8.16 4.39 -3.65
C VAL A 146 -7.64 5.74 -3.19
N SER A 147 -7.04 5.77 -2.01
CA SER A 147 -6.35 6.93 -1.45
C SER A 147 -4.87 6.63 -1.30
N VAL A 148 -4.02 7.62 -1.54
CA VAL A 148 -2.57 7.49 -1.30
C VAL A 148 -2.13 8.64 -0.42
N LYS A 149 -1.53 8.33 0.72
CA LYS A 149 -0.86 9.31 1.58
C LYS A 149 0.56 9.54 1.08
N LEU A 150 0.92 10.80 0.89
CA LEU A 150 2.17 11.25 0.30
C LEU A 150 3.12 11.80 1.38
N PRO A 151 4.43 11.86 1.10
CA PRO A 151 5.38 12.58 1.94
C PRO A 151 5.01 14.06 2.06
N SER A 152 5.10 14.61 3.27
CA SER A 152 4.81 16.03 3.56
C SER A 152 5.65 17.00 2.73
N ALA A 153 6.88 16.60 2.36
CA ALA A 153 7.73 17.35 1.43
C ALA A 153 7.10 17.61 0.05
N LEU A 154 6.04 16.86 -0.31
CA LEU A 154 5.28 17.01 -1.56
C LEU A 154 4.06 17.93 -1.41
N GLU A 155 3.82 18.53 -0.24
CA GLU A 155 2.74 19.50 -0.06
C GLU A 155 2.95 20.75 -0.92
N SER A 156 4.09 21.43 -0.76
CA SER A 156 4.34 22.70 -1.45
C SER A 156 4.29 22.60 -2.98
N PRO A 157 4.80 21.55 -3.65
CA PRO A 157 4.66 21.42 -5.10
C PRO A 157 3.24 21.08 -5.59
N LEU A 158 2.33 20.68 -4.68
CA LEU A 158 0.94 20.36 -4.99
C LEU A 158 -0.03 21.53 -4.76
N GLN A 159 0.42 22.58 -4.07
CA GLN A 159 -0.34 23.82 -3.88
C GLN A 159 -0.45 24.66 -5.17
N ASP A 160 0.50 24.52 -6.11
CA ASP A 160 0.50 25.22 -7.39
C ASP A 160 -0.57 24.66 -8.35
N THR A 161 -1.81 25.15 -8.21
CA THR A 161 -2.99 24.59 -8.87
C THR A 161 -3.01 24.72 -10.39
N GLU A 162 -2.14 25.56 -10.96
CA GLU A 162 -2.07 25.82 -12.41
C GLU A 162 -1.25 24.77 -13.16
N ARG A 163 -0.54 23.89 -12.45
CA ARG A 163 0.25 22.85 -13.09
C ARG A 163 -0.62 21.90 -13.91
N VAL A 164 -0.24 21.71 -15.17
CA VAL A 164 -0.99 20.94 -16.16
C VAL A 164 -1.36 19.53 -15.66
N TYR A 165 -0.47 18.85 -14.94
CA TYR A 165 -0.76 17.50 -14.44
C TYR A 165 -1.82 17.49 -13.31
N LEU A 166 -1.90 18.54 -12.49
CA LEU A 166 -2.92 18.67 -11.45
C LEU A 166 -4.28 19.01 -12.05
N VAL A 167 -4.30 19.93 -13.02
CA VAL A 167 -5.52 20.27 -13.77
C VAL A 167 -6.11 19.02 -14.42
N LYS A 168 -5.27 18.21 -15.09
CA LYS A 168 -5.70 16.95 -15.70
C LYS A 168 -6.21 15.92 -14.69
N ALA A 169 -5.52 15.76 -13.55
CA ALA A 169 -5.94 14.82 -12.52
C ALA A 169 -7.30 15.22 -11.91
N ARG A 170 -7.47 16.50 -11.57
CA ARG A 170 -8.73 17.04 -11.04
C ARG A 170 -9.88 16.95 -12.03
N ALA A 171 -9.61 17.20 -13.32
CA ALA A 171 -10.61 17.00 -14.38
C ALA A 171 -11.07 15.54 -14.50
N ALA A 172 -10.23 14.58 -14.09
CA ALA A 172 -10.58 13.16 -14.00
C ALA A 172 -11.20 12.78 -12.63
N GLY A 173 -11.49 13.75 -11.76
CA GLY A 173 -12.13 13.54 -10.46
C GLY A 173 -11.18 13.17 -9.31
N VAL A 174 -9.86 13.27 -9.52
CA VAL A 174 -8.89 13.09 -8.43
C VAL A 174 -8.93 14.29 -7.49
N THR A 175 -9.10 14.05 -6.19
CA THR A 175 -9.01 15.10 -5.16
C THR A 175 -7.65 15.07 -4.47
N ILE A 176 -7.25 16.23 -3.94
CA ILE A 176 -6.01 16.39 -3.18
C ILE A 176 -6.39 17.10 -1.90
N ASP A 177 -6.19 16.43 -0.78
CA ASP A 177 -6.59 16.91 0.53
C ASP A 177 -5.34 17.03 1.41
N VAL A 178 -5.28 18.09 2.22
CA VAL A 178 -4.21 18.32 3.20
C VAL A 178 -4.85 18.36 4.57
N CYS A 179 -4.47 17.44 5.45
CA CYS A 179 -5.00 17.30 6.80
C CYS A 179 -3.83 17.15 7.78
N ASP A 180 -3.73 18.02 8.78
CA ASP A 180 -2.70 17.92 9.84
C ASP A 180 -1.27 17.67 9.32
N GLU A 181 -0.85 18.44 8.31
CA GLU A 181 0.46 18.33 7.60
C GLU A 181 0.63 17.09 6.70
N ASP A 182 -0.36 16.20 6.68
CA ASP A 182 -0.40 15.05 5.79
C ASP A 182 -1.08 15.41 4.47
N VAL A 183 -0.51 14.92 3.36
CA VAL A 183 -1.02 15.15 2.02
C VAL A 183 -1.59 13.86 1.45
N TYR A 184 -2.83 13.92 1.01
CA TYR A 184 -3.53 12.78 0.42
C TYR A 184 -3.94 13.09 -1.02
N ILE A 185 -3.88 12.06 -1.86
CA ILE A 185 -4.49 12.07 -3.19
C ILE A 185 -5.50 10.94 -3.28
N HIS A 186 -6.70 11.24 -3.77
CA HIS A 186 -7.82 10.30 -3.79
C HIS A 186 -8.32 10.10 -5.21
N SER A 187 -8.54 8.86 -5.60
CA SER A 187 -9.29 8.57 -6.82
C SER A 187 -10.77 8.89 -6.65
N PRO A 188 -11.54 9.03 -7.76
CA PRO A 188 -12.98 9.20 -7.70
C PRO A 188 -13.65 8.12 -6.85
N ARG A 189 -14.74 8.47 -6.18
CA ARG A 189 -15.58 7.46 -5.54
C ARG A 189 -16.34 6.68 -6.59
N ALA A 190 -16.48 5.37 -6.39
CA ALA A 190 -17.40 4.59 -7.20
C ALA A 190 -18.81 5.18 -7.03
N LEU A 191 -19.46 5.58 -8.12
CA LEU A 191 -20.89 5.87 -8.09
C LEU A 191 -21.58 4.57 -7.69
N ASN A 192 -22.34 4.60 -6.60
CA ASN A 192 -23.13 3.45 -6.15
C ASN A 192 -23.97 2.95 -7.35
N ALA A 193 -23.60 1.81 -7.92
CA ALA A 193 -24.36 1.10 -8.92
C ALA A 193 -25.33 0.13 -8.24
#